data_AF-A0A0D5BZV6-F1
#
_entry.id   AF-A0A0D5BZV6-F1
#
_cell.length_a   1.000
_cell.length_b   1.000
_cell.length_c   1.000
_cell.angle_alpha   90.00
_cell.angle_beta   90.00
_cell.angle_gamma   90.00
#
_symmetry.space_group_name_H-M   'P 1'
#
loop_
_entity.id
_entity.type
_entity.pdbx_description
1 polymer ?
#
loop_
_entity_poly.entity_id
_entity_poly.type
_entity_poly.pdbx_seq_one_letter_code
_entity_poly.pdbx_strand_id
1 'polypeptide(L)'
;MEEATPEQLSQLNELQQQIEELENILSTNVISTTEPEVEEATPEQLSQLNELQQQNEELENILSSKLNPTKDNLVKSTSNAKKSSKSTDKKIEQKILKTLQKQNQKLDDIENKLHKSTIEKTIESSQIDAYCVKCKTKRIIENPEETTMKNGRPAIRGKCSVCKCKVFRIVKKKK
;
A
#
# COMPACT_ATOMS: atom_id res chain seq x y z
N MET A 1 -63.43 -12.50 -20.43
CA MET A 1 -62.58 -11.95 -19.35
C MET A 1 -62.30 -13.13 -18.46
N GLU A 2 -61.08 -13.64 -18.49
CA GLU A 2 -60.68 -14.80 -17.69
C GLU A 2 -60.35 -14.24 -16.30
N GLU A 3 -61.26 -14.44 -15.34
CA GLU A 3 -61.06 -14.00 -13.97
C GLU A 3 -59.98 -14.89 -13.32
N ALA A 4 -58.97 -14.26 -12.72
CA ALA A 4 -57.89 -14.97 -12.04
C ALA A 4 -58.47 -15.89 -10.97
N THR A 5 -58.03 -17.16 -10.95
CA THR A 5 -58.52 -18.10 -9.95
C THR A 5 -58.10 -17.62 -8.55
N PRO A 6 -58.90 -17.90 -7.51
CA PRO A 6 -58.54 -17.51 -6.14
C PRO A 6 -57.18 -18.07 -5.71
N GLU A 7 -56.76 -19.19 -6.31
CA GLU A 7 -55.47 -19.82 -6.12
C GLU A 7 -54.32 -19.02 -6.77
N GLN A 8 -54.54 -18.47 -7.97
CA GLN A 8 -53.60 -17.53 -8.60
C GLN A 8 -53.47 -16.24 -7.78
N LEU A 9 -54.57 -15.76 -7.20
CA LEU A 9 -54.55 -14.58 -6.35
C LEU A 9 -53.77 -14.81 -5.05
N SER A 10 -53.91 -15.99 -4.43
CA SER A 10 -53.10 -16.34 -3.25
C SER A 10 -51.62 -16.46 -3.59
N GLN A 11 -51.29 -17.06 -4.73
CA GLN A 11 -49.90 -17.18 -5.20
C GLN A 11 -49.27 -15.81 -5.49
N LEU A 12 -50.03 -14.89 -6.08
CA LEU A 12 -49.57 -13.52 -6.32
C LEU A 12 -49.31 -12.76 -5.01
N ASN A 13 -50.19 -12.93 -4.01
CA ASN A 13 -50.02 -12.30 -2.71
C ASN A 13 -48.79 -12.84 -1.97
N GLU A 14 -48.57 -14.15 -2.01
CA GLU A 14 -47.38 -14.78 -1.42
C GLU A 14 -46.08 -14.31 -2.12
N LEU A 15 -46.09 -14.20 -3.46
CA LEU A 15 -44.97 -13.64 -4.21
C LEU A 15 -44.73 -12.16 -3.90
N GLN A 16 -45.79 -11.35 -3.74
CA GLN A 16 -45.66 -9.95 -3.34
C GLN A 16 -45.04 -9.83 -1.95
N GLN A 17 -45.44 -10.68 -1.01
CA GLN A 17 -44.89 -10.70 0.34
C GLN A 17 -43.41 -11.09 0.34
N GLN A 18 -43.01 -12.05 -0.48
CA GLN A 18 -41.60 -12.43 -0.66
C GLN A 18 -40.76 -11.30 -1.28
N ILE A 19 -41.32 -10.54 -2.21
CA ILE A 19 -40.63 -9.38 -2.81
C ILE A 19 -40.40 -8.28 -1.77
N GLU A 20 -41.42 -7.95 -0.96
CA GLU A 20 -41.31 -6.93 0.09
C GLU A 20 -40.28 -7.31 1.17
N GLU A 21 -40.20 -8.60 1.53
CA GLU A 21 -39.18 -9.10 2.45
C GLU A 21 -37.77 -8.96 1.85
N LEU A 22 -37.60 -9.31 0.57
CA LEU A 22 -36.32 -9.14 -0.14
C LEU A 22 -35.93 -7.66 -0.28
N GLU A 23 -36.88 -6.77 -0.54
CA GLU A 23 -36.66 -5.32 -0.61
C GLU A 23 -36.25 -4.73 0.74
N ASN A 24 -36.83 -5.20 1.84
CA ASN A 24 -36.42 -4.82 3.19
C ASN A 24 -35.01 -5.31 3.53
N ILE A 25 -34.70 -6.58 3.19
CA ILE A 25 -33.35 -7.13 3.38
C ILE A 25 -32.34 -6.35 2.54
N LEU A 26 -32.65 -6.06 1.28
CA LEU A 26 -31.81 -5.23 0.40
C LEU A 26 -31.63 -3.83 0.97
N SER A 27 -32.68 -3.20 1.49
CA SER A 27 -32.64 -1.89 2.14
C SER A 27 -31.72 -1.88 3.37
N THR A 28 -31.72 -2.95 4.17
CA THR A 28 -30.79 -3.10 5.31
C THR A 28 -29.36 -3.44 4.89
N ASN A 29 -29.18 -4.06 3.72
CA ASN A 29 -27.88 -4.49 3.18
C ASN A 29 -27.30 -3.50 2.15
N VAL A 30 -27.89 -2.31 1.97
CA VAL A 30 -27.29 -1.24 1.17
C VAL A 30 -26.09 -0.68 1.92
N ILE A 31 -24.93 -1.25 1.60
CA ILE A 31 -23.66 -0.54 1.58
C ILE A 31 -23.85 0.75 0.79
N SER A 32 -23.68 1.87 1.49
CA SER A 32 -23.66 3.24 1.02
C SER A 32 -23.06 3.38 -0.38
N THR A 33 -23.90 3.64 -1.39
CA THR A 33 -23.45 4.07 -2.72
C THR A 33 -24.44 5.08 -3.31
N THR A 34 -24.12 6.38 -3.12
CA THR A 34 -24.51 7.65 -3.82
C THR A 34 -24.60 8.72 -2.72
N GLU A 35 -23.86 9.84 -2.65
CA GLU A 35 -23.22 10.80 -3.57
C GLU A 35 -21.81 11.22 -3.05
N PRO A 36 -20.95 11.92 -3.83
CA PRO A 36 -19.72 12.50 -3.27
C PRO A 36 -20.09 13.76 -2.49
N GLU A 37 -20.69 13.60 -1.31
CA GLU A 37 -20.60 14.64 -0.30
C GLU A 37 -19.13 14.71 0.12
N VAL A 38 -18.55 15.89 -0.08
CA VAL A 38 -17.23 16.22 0.45
C VAL A 38 -17.37 16.06 1.96
N GLU A 39 -16.85 14.96 2.52
CA GLU A 39 -16.68 14.84 3.97
C GLU A 39 -15.81 16.03 4.40
N GLU A 40 -16.46 17.10 4.85
CA GLU A 40 -15.78 18.18 5.53
C GLU A 40 -15.09 17.55 6.73
N ALA A 41 -13.76 17.61 6.75
CA ALA A 41 -12.93 17.06 7.81
C ALA A 41 -13.53 17.46 9.16
N THR A 42 -13.73 16.48 10.05
CA THR A 42 -14.34 16.77 11.35
C THR A 42 -13.56 17.89 12.05
N PRO A 43 -14.20 18.73 12.87
CA PRO A 43 -13.49 19.79 13.59
C PRO A 43 -12.29 19.29 14.39
N GLU A 44 -12.35 18.04 14.85
CA GLU A 44 -11.24 17.33 15.49
C GLU A 44 -10.13 16.94 14.52
N GLN A 45 -10.44 16.49 13.31
CA GLN A 45 -9.42 16.23 12.28
C GLN A 45 -8.72 17.53 11.85
N LEU A 46 -9.46 18.64 11.75
CA LEU A 46 -8.89 19.94 11.40
C LEU A 46 -7.99 20.50 12.51
N SER A 47 -8.36 20.31 13.78
CA SER A 47 -7.51 20.72 14.90
C SER A 47 -6.23 19.89 14.97
N GLN A 48 -6.32 18.56 14.76
CA GLN A 48 -5.16 17.68 14.69
C GLN A 48 -4.20 18.06 13.55
N LEU A 49 -4.74 18.43 12.39
CA LEU A 49 -3.93 18.81 11.23
C LEU A 49 -3.18 20.13 11.47
N ASN A 50 -3.85 21.11 12.09
CA ASN A 50 -3.22 22.38 12.51
C ASN A 50 -2.10 22.16 13.54
N GLU A 51 -2.31 21.27 14.52
CA GLU A 51 -1.31 20.95 15.54
C GLU A 51 -0.06 20.29 14.91
N LEU A 52 -0.26 19.36 13.98
CA LEU A 52 0.83 18.74 13.22
C LEU A 52 1.57 19.74 12.32
N GLN A 53 0.86 20.69 11.71
CA GLN A 53 1.50 21.75 10.93
C GLN A 53 2.39 22.64 11.79
N GLN A 54 1.92 23.00 12.99
CA GLN A 54 2.69 23.82 13.93
C GLN A 54 3.96 23.09 14.41
N GLN A 55 3.88 21.79 14.68
CA GLN A 55 5.04 20.98 15.05
C GLN A 55 6.09 20.91 13.93
N ASN A 56 5.66 20.82 12.67
CA ASN A 56 6.59 20.82 11.54
C ASN A 56 7.32 22.15 11.39
N GLU A 57 6.63 23.27 11.54
CA GLU A 57 7.26 24.61 11.47
C GLU A 57 8.28 24.82 12.60
N GLU A 58 7.99 24.35 13.81
CA GLU A 58 8.95 24.38 14.93
C GLU A 58 10.20 23.54 14.62
N LEU A 59 10.02 22.34 14.08
CA LEU A 59 11.14 21.47 13.69
C LEU A 59 11.98 22.08 12.56
N GLU A 60 11.35 22.72 11.57
CA GLU A 60 12.05 23.45 10.50
C GLU A 60 12.86 24.63 11.04
N ASN A 61 12.33 25.38 12.00
CA ASN A 61 13.05 26.47 12.66
C ASN A 61 14.24 25.97 13.49
N ILE A 62 14.08 24.85 14.22
CA ILE A 62 15.19 24.21 14.95
C ILE A 62 16.26 23.69 13.98
N LEU A 63 15.85 23.09 12.86
CA LEU A 63 16.79 22.62 11.84
C LEU A 63 17.56 23.79 11.21
N SER A 64 16.86 24.89 10.93
CA SER A 64 17.41 26.12 10.34
C SER A 64 18.43 26.80 11.26
N SER A 65 18.16 26.82 12.57
CA SER A 65 19.10 27.35 13.58
C SER A 65 20.32 26.46 13.77
N LYS A 66 20.20 25.14 13.59
CA LYS A 66 21.32 24.19 13.66
C LYS A 66 22.19 24.15 12.41
N LEU A 67 21.63 24.47 11.23
CA LEU A 67 22.34 24.39 9.95
C LEU A 67 23.07 25.70 9.56
N ASN A 68 22.83 26.81 10.26
CA ASN A 68 23.52 28.08 10.03
C ASN A 68 24.30 28.58 11.27
N PRO A 69 25.57 28.19 11.47
CA PRO A 69 26.46 29.00 12.28
C PRO A 69 26.81 30.25 11.46
N THR A 70 26.13 31.36 11.72
CA THR A 70 26.48 32.65 11.12
C THR A 70 27.94 32.98 11.44
N LYS A 71 28.71 33.31 10.39
CA LYS A 71 30.16 33.55 10.42
C LYS A 71 30.54 34.93 10.97
N ASP A 72 29.63 35.67 11.58
CA ASP A 72 29.86 37.06 11.99
C ASP A 72 29.57 37.28 13.47
N ASN A 73 30.48 36.84 14.34
CA ASN A 73 30.86 37.62 15.52
C ASN A 73 32.19 37.11 16.11
N LEU A 74 33.23 37.86 15.75
CA LEU A 74 34.60 37.77 16.19
C LEU A 74 34.73 38.16 17.69
N VAL A 75 35.44 37.33 18.46
CA VAL A 75 36.31 37.71 19.60
C VAL A 75 35.83 38.86 20.50
N LYS A 76 35.13 38.52 21.58
CA LYS A 76 35.39 38.96 22.98
C LYS A 76 34.39 38.23 23.87
N SER A 77 34.76 37.20 24.62
CA SER A 77 35.27 37.42 25.97
C SER A 77 35.79 36.09 26.51
N THR A 78 37.09 36.04 26.78
CA THR A 78 37.64 35.05 27.71
C THR A 78 37.25 35.47 29.13
N SER A 79 36.42 34.68 29.80
CA SER A 79 36.50 34.52 31.25
C SER A 79 35.77 33.25 31.71
N ASN A 80 36.59 32.24 32.04
CA ASN A 80 36.39 31.24 33.08
C ASN A 80 35.05 30.48 33.14
N ALA A 81 35.05 29.26 32.59
CA ALA A 81 34.39 28.13 33.25
C ALA A 81 35.07 26.79 32.86
N LYS A 82 35.65 26.16 33.88
CA LYS A 82 35.89 24.72 34.05
C LYS A 82 36.77 23.96 33.04
N LYS A 83 37.97 23.65 33.54
CA LYS A 83 38.70 22.39 33.32
C LYS A 83 37.76 21.17 33.46
N SER A 84 38.06 20.12 32.67
CA SER A 84 37.71 18.69 32.83
C SER A 84 36.64 18.11 31.86
N SER A 85 37.08 17.53 30.72
CA SER A 85 36.45 16.35 30.05
C SER A 85 37.12 15.94 28.70
N LYS A 86 38.21 16.57 28.27
CA LYS A 86 38.65 16.60 26.86
C LYS A 86 39.14 15.27 26.21
N SER A 87 39.25 14.15 26.92
CA SER A 87 39.74 12.87 26.36
C SER A 87 38.70 11.74 26.31
N THR A 88 37.66 11.79 27.14
CA THR A 88 36.63 10.75 27.20
C THR A 88 35.59 10.93 26.10
N ASP A 89 35.25 12.18 25.76
CA ASP A 89 34.23 12.50 24.75
C ASP A 89 34.65 12.05 23.34
N LYS A 90 35.92 12.25 22.95
CA LYS A 90 36.45 11.78 21.66
C LYS A 90 36.45 10.25 21.53
N LYS A 91 36.67 9.55 22.64
CA LYS A 91 36.69 8.08 22.68
C LYS A 91 35.27 7.51 22.57
N ILE A 92 34.30 8.21 23.14
CA ILE A 92 32.87 7.90 22.99
C ILE A 92 32.42 8.17 21.55
N GLU A 93 32.79 9.31 20.97
CA GLU A 93 32.47 9.68 19.59
C GLU A 93 33.03 8.67 18.57
N GLN A 94 34.30 8.27 18.72
CA GLN A 94 34.90 7.22 17.90
C GLN A 94 34.20 5.86 18.05
N LYS A 95 33.73 5.53 19.25
CA LYS A 95 32.97 4.29 19.51
C LYS A 95 31.59 4.33 18.88
N ILE A 96 30.93 5.49 18.87
CA ILE A 96 29.64 5.70 18.21
C ILE A 96 29.81 5.54 16.70
N LEU A 97 30.78 6.25 16.09
CA LEU A 97 31.09 6.14 14.66
C LEU A 97 31.41 4.70 14.22
N LYS A 98 32.23 3.98 14.99
CA LYS A 98 32.57 2.58 14.69
C LYS A 98 31.36 1.65 14.80
N THR A 99 30.45 1.92 15.74
CA THR A 99 29.19 1.16 15.88
C THR A 99 28.28 1.41 14.69
N LEU A 100 28.10 2.67 14.29
CA LEU A 100 27.28 3.06 13.14
C LEU A 100 27.81 2.45 11.84
N GLN A 101 29.12 2.51 11.60
CA GLN A 101 29.75 1.87 10.43
C GLN A 101 29.50 0.36 10.39
N LYS A 102 29.58 -0.32 11.54
CA LYS A 102 29.30 -1.76 11.63
C LYS A 102 27.82 -2.09 11.43
N GLN A 103 26.92 -1.20 11.81
CA GLN A 103 25.48 -1.36 11.55
C GLN A 103 25.18 -1.18 10.06
N ASN A 104 25.78 -0.19 9.40
CA ASN A 104 25.62 0.01 7.95
C ASN A 104 26.11 -1.20 7.16
N GLN A 105 27.28 -1.75 7.48
CA GLN A 105 27.76 -2.99 6.84
C GLN A 105 26.81 -4.18 7.03
N LYS A 106 26.18 -4.31 8.20
CA LYS A 106 25.17 -5.35 8.43
C LYS A 106 23.90 -5.12 7.62
N LEU A 107 23.51 -3.87 7.39
CA LEU A 107 22.38 -3.53 6.53
C LEU A 107 22.70 -3.92 5.08
N ASP A 108 23.88 -3.60 4.58
CA ASP A 108 24.34 -4.01 3.23
C ASP A 108 24.30 -5.54 3.07
N ASP A 109 24.73 -6.29 4.08
CA ASP A 109 24.66 -7.77 4.07
C ASP A 109 23.22 -8.29 4.05
N ILE A 110 22.30 -7.62 4.74
CA ILE A 110 20.87 -7.97 4.77
C ILE A 110 20.23 -7.65 3.42
N GLU A 111 20.50 -6.47 2.85
CA GLU A 111 20.02 -6.07 1.54
C GLU A 111 20.52 -7.03 0.45
N ASN A 112 21.80 -7.41 0.49
CA ASN A 112 22.36 -8.40 -0.43
C ASN A 112 21.73 -9.79 -0.27
N LYS A 113 21.42 -10.22 0.96
CA LYS A 113 20.69 -11.47 1.22
C LYS A 113 19.24 -11.42 0.74
N LEU A 114 18.58 -10.27 0.91
CA LEU A 114 17.21 -10.05 0.44
C LEU A 114 17.15 -9.99 -1.08
N HIS A 115 18.11 -9.34 -1.73
CA HIS A 115 18.23 -9.37 -3.19
C HIS A 115 18.52 -10.78 -3.70
N LYS A 116 19.38 -11.57 -3.05
CA LYS A 116 19.62 -12.97 -3.43
C LYS A 116 18.36 -13.84 -3.34
N SER A 117 17.58 -13.71 -2.26
CA SER A 117 16.32 -14.46 -2.11
C SER A 117 15.19 -13.96 -3.01
N THR A 118 15.17 -12.66 -3.31
CA THR A 118 14.18 -12.04 -4.19
C THR A 118 14.46 -12.35 -5.67
N ILE A 119 15.74 -12.41 -6.05
CA ILE A 119 16.19 -12.76 -7.40
C ILE A 119 15.95 -14.26 -7.68
N GLU A 120 16.26 -15.16 -6.75
CA GLU A 120 15.95 -16.59 -6.90
C GLU A 120 14.42 -16.85 -6.98
N LYS A 121 13.60 -16.05 -6.27
CA LYS A 121 12.13 -16.14 -6.33
C LYS A 121 11.50 -15.50 -7.57
N THR A 122 12.21 -14.62 -8.29
CA THR A 122 11.69 -13.92 -9.48
C THR A 122 12.21 -14.47 -10.81
N ILE A 123 13.38 -15.11 -10.84
CA ILE A 123 14.01 -15.58 -12.09
C ILE A 123 13.32 -16.83 -12.71
N GLU A 124 12.57 -17.63 -11.96
CA GLU A 124 11.76 -18.69 -12.60
C GLU A 124 10.54 -18.14 -13.37
N SER A 125 10.13 -16.89 -13.09
CA SER A 125 9.17 -16.17 -13.92
C SER A 125 9.85 -15.51 -15.12
N SER A 126 10.37 -16.36 -16.02
CA SER A 126 10.50 -15.97 -17.43
C SER A 126 9.23 -15.19 -17.81
N GLN A 127 9.35 -13.93 -18.24
CA GLN A 127 8.24 -12.99 -18.37
C GLN A 127 7.17 -13.55 -19.32
N ILE A 128 6.19 -14.27 -18.77
CA ILE A 128 5.11 -14.89 -19.55
C ILE A 128 4.14 -13.77 -19.92
N ASP A 129 3.99 -13.52 -21.21
CA ASP A 129 3.04 -12.57 -21.75
C ASP A 129 1.71 -13.25 -22.13
N ALA A 130 0.58 -12.57 -21.94
CA ALA A 130 -0.73 -12.99 -22.44
C ALA A 130 -1.43 -11.82 -23.11
N TYR A 131 -2.30 -12.14 -24.07
CA TYR A 131 -3.21 -11.15 -24.63
C TYR A 131 -4.26 -10.78 -23.58
N CYS A 132 -4.29 -9.50 -23.20
CA CYS A 132 -5.30 -9.00 -22.29
C CYS A 132 -6.50 -8.48 -23.09
N VAL A 133 -7.69 -9.04 -22.84
CA VAL A 133 -8.91 -8.64 -23.55
C VAL A 133 -9.35 -7.21 -23.21
N LYS A 134 -9.03 -6.74 -21.99
CA LYS A 134 -9.35 -5.37 -21.55
C LYS A 134 -8.40 -4.34 -22.16
N CYS A 135 -7.09 -4.63 -22.21
CA CYS A 135 -6.11 -3.73 -22.82
C CYS A 135 -5.96 -3.91 -24.34
N LYS A 136 -6.53 -4.97 -24.92
CA LYS A 136 -6.41 -5.36 -26.34
C LYS A 136 -4.96 -5.47 -26.83
N THR A 137 -4.04 -5.86 -25.96
CA THR A 137 -2.62 -6.00 -26.27
C THR A 137 -1.97 -7.07 -25.39
N LYS A 138 -0.78 -7.53 -25.78
CA LYS A 138 0.02 -8.47 -24.99
C LYS A 138 0.63 -7.77 -23.78
N ARG A 139 0.46 -8.36 -22.61
CA ARG A 139 0.96 -7.84 -21.33
C ARG A 139 1.56 -8.96 -20.51
N ILE A 140 2.49 -8.59 -19.63
CA ILE A 140 3.08 -9.51 -18.66
C ILE A 140 1.97 -9.99 -17.72
N ILE A 141 1.98 -11.29 -17.42
CA ILE A 141 1.12 -11.92 -16.42
C ILE A 141 1.79 -11.78 -15.06
N GLU A 142 1.13 -11.10 -14.14
CA GLU A 142 1.49 -11.07 -12.72
C GLU A 142 0.95 -12.31 -12.01
N ASN A 143 1.75 -12.87 -11.10
CA ASN A 143 1.45 -14.08 -10.34
C ASN A 143 0.99 -15.24 -11.25
N PRO A 144 1.84 -15.70 -12.18
CA PRO A 144 1.49 -16.78 -13.08
C PRO A 144 1.31 -18.10 -12.31
N GLU A 145 0.18 -18.76 -12.51
CA GLU A 145 -0.18 -20.05 -11.92
C GLU A 145 -0.57 -21.04 -13.03
N GLU A 146 0.01 -22.24 -13.02
CA GLU A 146 -0.42 -23.31 -13.92
C GLU A 146 -1.83 -23.80 -13.56
N THR A 147 -2.70 -23.94 -14.57
CA THR A 147 -4.09 -24.35 -14.40
C THR A 147 -4.57 -25.13 -15.62
N THR A 148 -5.64 -25.91 -15.47
CA THR A 148 -6.31 -26.57 -16.59
C THR A 148 -7.65 -25.85 -16.82
N MET A 149 -7.90 -25.42 -18.06
CA MET A 149 -9.16 -24.78 -18.43
C MET A 149 -10.32 -25.81 -18.45
N LYS A 150 -11.57 -25.34 -18.44
CA LYS A 150 -12.77 -26.20 -18.47
C LYS A 150 -12.84 -27.15 -19.68
N ASN A 151 -12.14 -26.82 -20.77
CA ASN A 151 -12.03 -27.65 -21.97
C ASN A 151 -10.86 -28.65 -21.93
N GLY A 152 -10.21 -28.83 -20.77
CA GLY A 152 -9.10 -29.77 -20.58
C GLY A 152 -7.74 -29.31 -21.11
N ARG A 153 -7.62 -28.08 -21.64
CA ARG A 153 -6.34 -27.55 -22.14
C ARG A 153 -5.51 -26.97 -20.99
N PRO A 154 -4.20 -27.28 -20.90
CA PRO A 154 -3.32 -26.66 -19.91
C PRO A 154 -3.08 -25.19 -20.26
N ALA A 155 -3.06 -24.34 -19.25
CA ALA A 155 -2.92 -22.90 -19.36
C ALA A 155 -2.18 -22.32 -18.15
N ILE A 156 -1.70 -21.10 -18.29
CA ILE A 156 -1.19 -20.28 -17.20
C ILE A 156 -2.24 -19.18 -16.94
N ARG A 157 -2.67 -19.06 -15.69
CA ARG A 157 -3.57 -18.01 -15.21
C ARG A 157 -2.77 -16.95 -14.47
N GLY A 158 -3.21 -15.71 -14.52
CA GLY A 158 -2.73 -14.68 -13.61
C GLY A 158 -3.47 -13.36 -13.82
N LYS A 159 -2.83 -12.25 -13.46
CA LYS A 159 -3.41 -10.90 -13.59
C LYS A 159 -2.63 -10.07 -14.61
N CYS A 160 -3.33 -9.21 -15.35
CA CYS A 160 -2.68 -8.25 -16.24
C CYS A 160 -1.95 -7.17 -15.42
N SER A 161 -0.69 -6.89 -15.73
CA SER A 161 0.09 -5.86 -15.02
C SER A 161 -0.43 -4.42 -15.12
N VAL A 162 -1.32 -4.14 -16.07
CA VAL A 162 -1.90 -2.80 -16.27
C VAL A 162 -3.30 -2.72 -15.67
N CYS A 163 -4.22 -3.55 -16.15
CA CYS A 163 -5.63 -3.46 -15.75
C CYS A 163 -6.04 -4.43 -14.65
N LYS A 164 -5.11 -5.23 -14.11
CA LYS A 164 -5.29 -6.22 -13.02
C LYS A 164 -6.35 -7.30 -13.26
N CYS A 165 -6.94 -7.34 -14.46
CA CYS A 165 -7.94 -8.32 -14.85
C CYS A 165 -7.32 -9.71 -15.03
N LYS A 166 -8.12 -10.76 -14.78
CA LYS A 166 -7.69 -12.14 -14.98
C LYS A 166 -7.37 -12.40 -16.46
N VAL A 167 -6.19 -12.96 -16.70
CA VAL A 167 -5.71 -13.34 -18.04
C VAL A 167 -5.27 -14.80 -18.05
N PHE A 168 -5.36 -15.42 -19.22
CA PHE A 168 -5.00 -16.82 -19.44
C PHE A 168 -4.11 -16.95 -20.66
N ARG A 169 -3.05 -17.77 -20.58
CA ARG A 169 -2.20 -18.18 -21.70
C ARG A 169 -2.28 -19.68 -21.87
N ILE A 170 -2.75 -20.16 -23.00
CA ILE A 170 -2.77 -21.59 -23.31
C ILE A 170 -1.33 -22.05 -23.57
N VAL A 171 -0.92 -23.14 -22.92
CA VAL A 171 0.39 -23.76 -23.12
C VAL A 171 0.25 -25.11 -23.81
N LYS A 172 1.33 -25.62 -24.41
CA LYS A 172 1.33 -26.97 -24.98
C LYS A 172 1.40 -27.97 -23.82
N LYS A 173 0.61 -29.04 -23.90
CA LYS A 173 0.72 -30.17 -22.97
C LYS A 173 2.12 -30.77 -23.11
N LYS A 174 2.90 -30.79 -22.02
CA LYS A 174 4.16 -31.55 -21.98
C LYS A 174 3.75 -33.04 -22.13
N LYS A 175 4.27 -33.69 -23.16
CA LYS A 175 4.02 -35.10 -23.47
C LYS A 175 4.72 -36.00 -22.47
#